data_AF-A0A528JIT3-F1
#
_entry.id   AF-A0A528JIT3-F1
#
_cell.length_a   1.000
_cell.length_b   1.000
_cell.length_c   1.000
_cell.angle_alpha   90.00
_cell.angle_beta   90.00
_cell.angle_gamma   90.00
#
_symmetry.space_group_name_H-M   'P 1'
#
loop_
_entity.id
_entity.type
_entity.pdbx_description
1 polymer ?
#
loop_
_entity_poly.entity_id
_entity_poly.type
_entity_poly.pdbx_seq_one_letter_code
_entity_poly.pdbx_strand_id
1 'polypeptide(L)'
;MPWSDAPGPYRRAASLGGYALAAVLAGSEIVILALALNPNVNADYRAYYIDRTTTCLNRDAVGSYTLGQTVSFRNDGARQAAGIKVCGWSGPVADGTHSLGETSRLRLKMPPLRNGLAATLQMAAVIRPPQITQRVVISVNGVRAHAVTLSGKEPRTVSFVIPPAALGKADTLEIAFDYLDGIPPTPAASNIYKRSIKLLWFRLDAI
;
A
#
# COMPACT_ATOMS: atom_id res chain seq x y z
N MET A 1 -33.63 34.60 -65.77
CA MET A 1 -33.46 34.41 -64.31
C MET A 1 -31.97 34.30 -64.04
N PRO A 2 -31.28 35.35 -63.55
CA PRO A 2 -29.90 35.23 -63.16
C PRO A 2 -29.85 34.54 -61.79
N TRP A 3 -29.17 33.41 -61.73
CA TRP A 3 -28.79 32.79 -60.46
C TRP A 3 -27.80 33.74 -59.79
N SER A 4 -28.22 34.32 -58.67
CA SER A 4 -27.34 35.09 -57.80
C SER A 4 -26.30 34.13 -57.20
N ASP A 5 -25.10 34.12 -57.78
CA ASP A 5 -23.89 33.65 -57.13
C ASP A 5 -23.70 34.46 -55.84
N ALA A 6 -24.05 33.84 -54.71
CA ALA A 6 -23.66 34.35 -53.40
C ALA A 6 -22.11 34.31 -53.34
N PRO A 7 -21.44 35.44 -53.04
CA PRO A 7 -20.02 35.58 -53.31
C PRO A 7 -19.17 34.65 -52.44
N GLY A 8 -18.06 34.19 -53.03
CA GLY A 8 -17.06 33.27 -52.46
C GLY A 8 -16.29 33.62 -51.16
N PRO A 9 -16.48 34.77 -50.46
CA PRO A 9 -15.81 35.00 -49.16
C PRO A 9 -16.42 34.22 -47.98
N TYR A 10 -17.76 34.15 -47.90
CA TYR A 10 -18.44 33.55 -46.74
C TYR A 10 -18.19 32.04 -46.61
N ARG A 11 -18.14 31.34 -47.74
CA ARG A 11 -17.86 29.89 -47.78
C ARG A 11 -16.40 29.57 -47.40
N ARG A 12 -15.45 30.43 -47.78
CA ARG A 12 -14.02 30.32 -47.42
C ARG A 12 -13.75 30.69 -45.95
N ALA A 13 -14.40 31.74 -45.45
CA ALA A 13 -14.31 32.10 -44.03
C ALA A 13 -14.92 31.01 -43.14
N ALA A 14 -16.05 30.42 -43.54
CA ALA A 14 -16.65 29.28 -42.85
C ALA A 14 -15.76 28.02 -42.91
N SER A 15 -15.09 27.74 -44.04
CA SER A 15 -14.15 26.62 -44.13
C SER A 15 -12.89 26.84 -43.29
N LEU A 16 -12.32 28.05 -43.29
CA LEU A 16 -11.15 28.40 -42.46
C LEU A 16 -11.49 28.35 -40.96
N GLY A 17 -12.68 28.83 -40.58
CA GLY A 17 -13.19 28.72 -39.21
C GLY A 17 -13.40 27.26 -38.79
N GLY A 18 -13.91 26.41 -39.69
CA GLY A 18 -14.05 24.97 -39.46
C GLY A 18 -12.71 24.26 -39.26
N TYR A 19 -11.71 24.55 -40.10
CA TYR A 19 -10.36 24.00 -39.92
C TYR A 19 -9.68 24.51 -38.65
N ALA A 20 -9.86 25.79 -38.29
CA ALA A 20 -9.34 26.34 -37.05
C ALA A 20 -9.96 25.64 -35.83
N LEU A 21 -11.28 25.43 -35.83
CA LEU A 21 -11.96 24.69 -34.77
C LEU A 21 -11.48 23.23 -34.69
N ALA A 22 -11.36 22.54 -35.83
CA ALA A 22 -10.85 21.18 -35.89
C ALA A 22 -9.40 21.08 -35.37
N ALA A 23 -8.54 22.04 -35.71
CA ALA A 23 -7.17 22.10 -35.21
C ALA A 23 -7.11 22.34 -33.69
N VAL A 24 -7.96 23.22 -33.16
CA VAL A 24 -8.07 23.44 -31.71
C VAL A 24 -8.55 22.18 -31.00
N LEU A 25 -9.57 21.50 -31.52
CA LEU A 25 -10.06 20.24 -30.97
C LEU A 25 -8.97 19.16 -31.00
N ALA A 26 -8.33 18.94 -32.15
CA ALA A 26 -7.24 17.97 -32.29
C ALA A 26 -6.08 18.30 -31.33
N GLY A 27 -5.69 19.58 -31.22
CA GLY A 27 -4.69 20.03 -30.26
C GLY A 27 -5.08 19.74 -28.81
N SER A 28 -6.35 19.98 -28.45
CA SER A 28 -6.86 19.69 -27.11
C SER A 28 -6.85 18.19 -26.79
N GLU A 29 -7.24 17.34 -27.74
CA GLU A 29 -7.20 15.88 -27.59
C GLU A 29 -5.76 15.36 -27.45
N ILE A 30 -4.81 15.92 -28.20
CA ILE A 30 -3.38 15.58 -28.06
C ILE A 30 -2.87 15.95 -26.67
N VAL A 31 -3.24 17.12 -26.15
CA VAL A 31 -2.86 17.54 -24.79
C VAL A 31 -3.47 16.61 -23.74
N ILE A 32 -4.75 16.25 -23.86
CA ILE A 32 -5.42 15.32 -22.94
C ILE A 32 -4.74 13.94 -22.99
N LEU A 33 -4.44 13.42 -24.18
CA LEU A 33 -3.73 12.16 -24.34
C LEU A 33 -2.33 12.21 -23.71
N ALA A 34 -1.59 13.30 -23.90
CA ALA A 34 -0.27 13.47 -23.30
C ALA A 34 -0.33 13.45 -21.76
N LEU A 35 -1.33 14.09 -21.15
CA LEU A 35 -1.57 14.08 -19.71
C LEU A 35 -1.99 12.68 -19.21
N ALA A 36 -2.78 11.95 -19.99
CA ALA A 36 -3.18 10.58 -19.66
C ALA A 36 -2.00 9.59 -19.71
N LEU A 37 -1.07 9.77 -20.66
CA LEU A 37 0.12 8.94 -20.79
C LEU A 37 1.21 9.30 -19.78
N ASN A 38 1.30 10.58 -19.37
CA ASN A 38 2.29 11.09 -18.42
C ASN A 38 1.63 11.82 -17.25
N PRO A 39 0.84 11.12 -16.42
CA PRO A 39 0.14 11.74 -15.32
C PRO A 39 1.16 12.19 -14.25
N ASN A 40 1.11 13.47 -13.90
CA ASN A 40 1.88 14.04 -12.80
C ASN A 40 1.15 13.81 -11.48
N VAL A 41 1.30 12.61 -10.92
CA VAL A 41 0.69 12.18 -9.65
C VAL A 41 1.78 11.72 -8.68
N ASN A 42 1.43 11.64 -7.39
CA ASN A 42 2.32 11.12 -6.36
C ASN A 42 2.82 9.70 -6.72
N ALA A 43 4.08 9.39 -6.41
CA ALA A 43 4.70 8.10 -6.70
C ALA A 43 3.94 6.90 -6.11
N ASP A 44 3.41 7.01 -4.88
CA ASP A 44 2.61 5.94 -4.25
C ASP A 44 1.28 5.74 -4.97
N TYR A 45 0.64 6.83 -5.41
CA TYR A 45 -0.58 6.77 -6.21
C TYR A 45 -0.32 6.08 -7.54
N ARG A 46 0.76 6.49 -8.23
CA ARG A 46 1.17 5.91 -9.51
C ARG A 46 1.46 4.42 -9.35
N ALA A 47 2.26 4.03 -8.35
CA ALA A 47 2.62 2.65 -8.07
C ALA A 47 1.38 1.77 -7.81
N TYR A 48 0.37 2.29 -7.12
CA TYR A 48 -0.84 1.53 -6.79
C TYR A 48 -1.87 1.48 -7.92
N TYR A 49 -2.27 2.63 -8.48
CA TYR A 49 -3.39 2.71 -9.43
C TYR A 49 -2.97 2.55 -10.89
N ILE A 50 -1.77 2.99 -11.25
CA ILE A 50 -1.32 3.12 -12.64
C ILE A 50 -0.37 1.97 -12.99
N ASP A 51 0.79 1.93 -12.35
CA ASP A 51 1.83 0.94 -12.64
C ASP A 51 1.48 -0.42 -12.01
N ARG A 52 0.62 -0.44 -10.98
CA ARG A 52 0.19 -1.63 -10.22
C ARG A 52 1.37 -2.47 -9.72
N THR A 53 2.46 -1.81 -9.35
CA THR A 53 3.69 -2.41 -8.81
C THR A 53 3.60 -2.66 -7.30
N THR A 54 2.56 -2.17 -6.64
CA THR A 54 2.28 -2.42 -5.21
C THR A 54 0.81 -2.66 -4.96
N THR A 55 0.51 -3.50 -3.97
CA THR A 55 -0.85 -3.67 -3.42
C THR A 55 -1.09 -2.81 -2.17
N CYS A 56 -0.13 -1.98 -1.79
CA CYS A 56 -0.13 -1.21 -0.54
C CYS A 56 -0.21 0.28 -0.89
N LEU A 57 -1.41 0.86 -0.84
CA LEU A 57 -1.60 2.31 -0.97
C LEU A 57 -1.32 2.96 0.38
N ASN A 58 -0.17 3.64 0.49
CA ASN A 58 0.25 4.26 1.74
C ASN A 58 -0.78 5.29 2.22
N ARG A 59 -1.05 5.25 3.52
CA ARG A 59 -1.72 6.34 4.24
C ARG A 59 -0.68 7.17 4.97
N ASP A 60 -0.96 8.44 5.17
CA ASP A 60 -0.17 9.28 6.05
C ASP A 60 -0.49 8.96 7.52
N ALA A 61 0.01 7.82 7.98
CA ALA A 61 -0.19 7.30 9.32
C ALA A 61 1.17 7.12 10.01
N VAL A 62 1.32 7.74 11.18
CA VAL A 62 2.49 7.56 12.05
C VAL A 62 2.00 7.46 13.49
N GLY A 63 1.95 6.25 14.02
CA GLY A 63 1.38 5.99 15.34
C GLY A 63 2.36 6.35 16.45
N SER A 64 1.88 6.98 17.52
CA SER A 64 2.67 7.10 18.75
C SER A 64 2.82 5.72 19.41
N TYR A 65 4.02 5.48 19.95
CA TYR A 65 4.36 4.20 20.56
C TYR A 65 5.35 4.40 21.70
N THR A 66 5.15 3.64 22.78
CA THR A 66 6.05 3.60 23.93
C THR A 66 6.75 2.24 23.97
N LEU A 67 8.07 2.21 24.08
CA LEU A 67 8.84 0.95 24.20
C LEU A 67 8.32 0.10 25.36
N GLY A 68 8.23 -1.22 25.15
CA GLY A 68 7.66 -2.20 26.08
C GLY A 68 6.13 -2.30 26.03
N GLN A 69 5.44 -1.38 25.35
CA GLN A 69 3.98 -1.44 25.23
C GLN A 69 3.54 -2.51 24.22
N THR A 70 2.59 -3.34 24.60
CA THR A 70 1.90 -4.22 23.64
C THR A 70 0.79 -3.47 22.94
N VAL A 71 0.83 -3.40 21.61
CA VAL A 71 -0.26 -2.91 20.76
C VAL A 71 -1.08 -4.10 20.31
N SER A 72 -2.36 -4.14 20.70
CA SER A 72 -3.30 -5.14 20.19
C SER A 72 -3.85 -4.74 18.82
N PHE A 73 -3.94 -5.72 17.92
CA PHE A 73 -4.56 -5.60 16.59
C PHE A 73 -5.95 -6.26 16.57
N ARG A 74 -6.49 -6.62 17.73
CA ARG A 74 -7.87 -7.04 17.93
C ARG A 74 -8.75 -5.82 18.25
N ASN A 75 -10.03 -6.05 18.54
CA ASN A 75 -11.00 -4.99 18.81
C ASN A 75 -10.64 -4.10 20.01
N ASP A 76 -9.98 -4.64 21.03
CA ASP A 76 -9.53 -3.93 22.23
C ASP A 76 -8.43 -2.90 21.97
N GLY A 77 -7.56 -3.14 20.97
CA GLY A 77 -6.49 -2.22 20.56
C GLY A 77 -6.77 -1.44 19.28
N ALA A 78 -7.96 -1.58 18.71
CA ALA A 78 -8.34 -1.05 17.39
C ALA A 78 -7.96 0.42 17.15
N ARG A 79 -8.22 1.30 18.12
CA ARG A 79 -7.94 2.74 18.02
C ARG A 79 -6.44 3.01 17.90
N GLN A 80 -5.64 2.35 18.72
CA GLN A 80 -4.19 2.52 18.70
C GLN A 80 -3.59 1.92 17.42
N ALA A 81 -3.98 0.69 17.06
CA ALA A 81 -3.52 0.03 15.84
C ALA A 81 -3.88 0.84 14.58
N ALA A 82 -5.03 1.51 14.53
CA ALA A 82 -5.43 2.33 13.39
C ALA A 82 -4.42 3.45 13.07
N GLY A 83 -3.82 4.08 14.08
CA GLY A 83 -2.81 5.12 13.88
C GLY A 83 -1.45 4.60 13.38
N ILE A 84 -1.20 3.30 13.51
CA ILE A 84 0.07 2.64 13.16
C ILE A 84 -0.02 1.98 11.78
N LYS A 85 -1.21 1.53 11.37
CA LYS A 85 -1.43 0.85 10.09
C LYS A 85 -1.33 1.83 8.93
N VAL A 86 -0.25 1.73 8.16
CA VAL A 86 -0.05 2.52 6.94
C VAL A 86 -0.90 1.97 5.80
N CYS A 87 -0.75 0.69 5.47
CA CYS A 87 -1.46 0.05 4.36
C CYS A 87 -1.41 -1.49 4.48
N GLY A 88 -2.21 -2.16 3.65
CA GLY A 88 -2.23 -3.63 3.57
C GLY A 88 -2.82 -4.32 4.81
N TRP A 89 -3.69 -3.64 5.56
CA TRP A 89 -4.34 -4.20 6.75
C TRP A 89 -5.84 -3.95 6.73
N SER A 90 -6.63 -4.93 7.15
CA SER A 90 -8.08 -4.79 7.29
C SER A 90 -8.48 -3.93 8.50
N GLY A 91 -9.80 -3.79 8.69
CA GLY A 91 -10.35 -3.41 9.99
C GLY A 91 -10.06 -4.49 11.05
N PRO A 92 -10.06 -4.11 12.34
CA PRO A 92 -9.91 -5.06 13.44
C PRO A 92 -11.08 -6.04 13.44
N VAL A 93 -10.80 -7.32 13.67
CA VAL A 93 -11.80 -8.33 14.00
C VAL A 93 -11.40 -9.02 15.31
N ALA A 94 -12.31 -9.81 15.89
CA ALA A 94 -12.14 -10.37 17.24
C ALA A 94 -10.82 -11.14 17.44
N ASP A 95 -10.33 -11.80 16.40
CA ASP A 95 -9.14 -12.66 16.45
C ASP A 95 -7.89 -12.06 15.77
N GLY A 96 -7.90 -10.75 15.49
CA GLY A 96 -6.76 -10.00 14.97
C GLY A 96 -7.11 -9.15 13.74
N THR A 97 -6.11 -8.51 13.15
CA THR A 97 -6.27 -7.76 11.89
C THR A 97 -5.69 -8.57 10.74
N HIS A 98 -6.47 -8.78 9.68
CA HIS A 98 -6.00 -9.49 8.49
C HIS A 98 -5.02 -8.63 7.68
N SER A 99 -4.00 -9.27 7.13
CA SER A 99 -3.24 -8.69 6.02
C SER A 99 -4.10 -8.65 4.76
N LEU A 100 -3.87 -7.62 3.94
CA LEU A 100 -4.49 -7.42 2.64
C LEU A 100 -3.38 -7.14 1.62
N GLY A 101 -3.45 -7.80 0.47
CA GLY A 101 -2.47 -7.64 -0.58
C GLY A 101 -1.26 -8.56 -0.44
N GLU A 102 -0.18 -8.18 -1.12
CA GLU A 102 1.11 -8.85 -1.13
C GLU A 102 2.09 -8.22 -0.14
N THR A 103 1.83 -6.98 0.30
CA THR A 103 2.61 -6.28 1.32
C THR A 103 1.71 -5.55 2.30
N SER A 104 2.09 -5.54 3.58
CA SER A 104 1.51 -4.67 4.61
C SER A 104 2.59 -3.82 5.30
N ARG A 105 2.20 -2.66 5.83
CA ARG A 105 3.13 -1.76 6.52
C ARG A 105 2.57 -1.20 7.83
N LEU A 106 3.44 -1.14 8.82
CA LEU A 106 3.22 -0.45 10.10
C LEU A 106 4.23 0.68 10.21
N ARG A 107 3.84 1.82 10.78
CA ARG A 107 4.75 2.94 11.01
C ARG A 107 4.53 3.56 12.38
N LEU A 108 5.63 3.65 13.11
CA LEU A 108 5.66 4.08 14.51
C LEU A 108 6.59 5.28 14.64
N LYS A 109 6.22 6.24 15.49
CA LYS A 109 7.19 7.22 15.98
C LYS A 109 8.14 6.53 16.93
N MET A 110 9.42 6.78 16.75
CA MET A 110 10.47 6.23 17.61
C MET A 110 11.07 7.32 18.49
N PRO A 111 11.23 7.05 19.80
CA PRO A 111 12.12 7.89 20.60
C PRO A 111 13.57 7.71 20.12
N PRO A 112 14.45 8.69 20.37
CA PRO A 112 15.87 8.54 20.09
C PRO A 112 16.44 7.30 20.80
N LEU A 113 16.92 6.34 20.03
CA LEU A 113 17.46 5.09 20.56
C LEU A 113 18.96 5.24 20.84
N ARG A 114 19.39 4.78 22.01
CA ARG A 114 20.81 4.57 22.33
C ARG A 114 21.24 3.11 22.21
N ASN A 115 20.27 2.19 22.28
CA ASN A 115 20.49 0.75 22.39
C ASN A 115 19.75 0.01 21.26
N GLY A 116 19.94 -1.31 21.18
CA GLY A 116 19.27 -2.15 20.18
C GLY A 116 17.77 -2.27 20.45
N LEU A 117 17.05 -2.84 19.49
CA LEU A 117 15.62 -3.17 19.64
C LEU A 117 15.35 -4.62 19.29
N ALA A 118 14.45 -5.25 20.03
CA ALA A 118 13.82 -6.50 19.67
C ALA A 118 12.35 -6.27 19.37
N ALA A 119 11.86 -6.83 18.28
CA ALA A 119 10.45 -6.85 17.94
C ALA A 119 9.86 -8.22 18.28
N THR A 120 8.70 -8.22 18.91
CA THR A 120 7.90 -9.43 19.16
C THR A 120 6.50 -9.26 18.58
N LEU A 121 6.07 -10.24 17.82
CA LEU A 121 4.79 -10.27 17.11
C LEU A 121 4.05 -11.55 17.45
N GLN A 122 2.72 -11.50 17.56
CA GLN A 122 1.90 -12.71 17.47
C GLN A 122 1.07 -12.69 16.20
N MET A 123 1.23 -13.73 15.40
CA MET A 123 0.62 -13.86 14.07
C MET A 123 -0.02 -15.24 13.89
N ALA A 124 -1.15 -15.30 13.20
CA ALA A 124 -1.76 -16.55 12.77
C ALA A 124 -1.73 -16.64 11.23
N ALA A 125 -1.46 -17.83 10.69
CA ALA A 125 -1.50 -18.06 9.26
C ALA A 125 -2.95 -18.08 8.77
N VAL A 126 -3.23 -17.43 7.63
CA VAL A 126 -4.45 -17.70 6.87
C VAL A 126 -4.22 -18.97 6.06
N ILE A 127 -5.04 -19.99 6.32
CA ILE A 127 -4.93 -21.32 5.71
C ILE A 127 -6.17 -21.59 4.88
N ARG A 128 -5.96 -22.06 3.65
CA ARG A 128 -6.99 -22.59 2.76
C ARG A 128 -6.37 -23.72 1.95
N PRO A 129 -6.75 -24.99 2.18
CA PRO A 129 -6.23 -26.11 1.41
C PRO A 129 -6.30 -25.83 -0.11
N PRO A 130 -5.23 -26.14 -0.87
CA PRO A 130 -4.02 -26.88 -0.44
C PRO A 130 -2.96 -26.03 0.28
N GLN A 131 -3.11 -24.70 0.35
CA GLN A 131 -2.16 -23.80 1.01
C GLN A 131 -2.33 -23.86 2.54
N ILE A 132 -1.40 -24.57 3.20
CA ILE A 132 -1.41 -24.78 4.67
C ILE A 132 -0.29 -24.04 5.42
N THR A 133 0.55 -23.29 4.69
CA THR A 133 1.63 -22.47 5.25
C THR A 133 1.63 -21.08 4.63
N GLN A 134 2.24 -20.13 5.35
CA GLN A 134 2.35 -18.73 4.95
C GLN A 134 3.77 -18.23 5.23
N ARG A 135 4.52 -17.90 4.18
CA ARG A 135 5.85 -17.29 4.30
C ARG A 135 5.73 -15.77 4.37
N VAL A 136 6.38 -15.21 5.38
CA VAL A 136 6.43 -13.76 5.62
C VAL A 136 7.88 -13.34 5.72
N VAL A 137 8.28 -12.35 4.92
CA VAL A 137 9.54 -11.63 5.08
C VAL A 137 9.23 -10.31 5.78
N ILE A 138 9.97 -10.02 6.84
CA ILE A 138 9.80 -8.81 7.63
C ILE A 138 11.03 -7.94 7.41
N SER A 139 10.80 -6.71 6.96
CA SER A 139 11.83 -5.69 6.83
C SER A 139 11.50 -4.49 7.72
N VAL A 140 12.55 -3.81 8.18
CA VAL A 140 12.46 -2.61 9.00
C VAL A 140 13.23 -1.52 8.29
N ASN A 141 12.58 -0.39 8.00
CA ASN A 141 13.14 0.71 7.23
C ASN A 141 13.85 0.24 5.94
N GLY A 142 13.24 -0.74 5.25
CA GLY A 142 13.76 -1.34 4.02
C GLY A 142 14.86 -2.39 4.19
N VAL A 143 15.37 -2.60 5.41
CA VAL A 143 16.38 -3.62 5.71
C VAL A 143 15.70 -4.91 6.19
N ARG A 144 16.01 -6.04 5.56
CA ARG A 144 15.46 -7.35 5.97
C ARG A 144 15.89 -7.68 7.41
N ALA A 145 14.91 -7.86 8.29
CA ALA A 145 15.12 -8.12 9.71
C ALA A 145 14.81 -9.57 10.09
N HIS A 146 13.80 -10.18 9.46
CA HIS A 146 13.39 -11.54 9.78
C HIS A 146 12.68 -12.22 8.60
N ALA A 147 12.59 -13.55 8.64
CA ALA A 147 11.73 -14.33 7.74
C ALA A 147 11.19 -15.54 8.50
N VAL A 148 9.89 -15.79 8.35
CA VAL A 148 9.20 -16.86 9.08
C VAL A 148 8.22 -17.58 8.17
N THR A 149 8.07 -18.89 8.39
CA THR A 149 6.98 -19.69 7.83
C THR A 149 6.01 -20.02 8.95
N LEU A 150 4.78 -19.52 8.81
CA LEU A 150 3.68 -19.81 9.73
C LEU A 150 2.90 -21.01 9.20
N SER A 151 2.50 -21.90 10.11
CA SER A 151 1.76 -23.12 9.79
C SER A 151 0.78 -23.44 10.92
N GLY A 152 -0.33 -24.09 10.58
CA GLY A 152 -1.38 -24.41 11.53
C GLY A 152 -2.31 -23.23 11.83
N LYS A 153 -3.43 -23.52 12.49
CA LYS A 153 -4.47 -22.53 12.80
C LYS A 153 -4.14 -21.67 14.03
N GLU A 154 -3.27 -22.17 14.89
CA GLU A 154 -2.92 -21.50 16.14
C GLU A 154 -1.99 -20.31 15.91
N PRO A 155 -2.22 -19.17 16.60
CA PRO A 155 -1.29 -18.05 16.58
C PRO A 155 0.10 -18.46 17.08
N ARG A 156 1.15 -17.99 16.40
CA ARG A 156 2.55 -18.13 16.82
C ARG A 156 3.13 -16.79 17.21
N THR A 157 3.92 -16.81 18.28
CA THR A 157 4.76 -15.68 18.68
C THR A 157 6.11 -15.78 17.99
N VAL A 158 6.58 -14.67 17.43
CA VAL A 158 7.85 -14.55 16.72
C VAL A 158 8.59 -13.35 17.28
N SER A 159 9.86 -13.54 17.66
CA SER A 159 10.73 -12.48 18.15
C SER A 159 11.99 -12.40 17.30
N PHE A 160 12.46 -11.19 17.02
CA PHE A 160 13.71 -10.96 16.30
C PHE A 160 14.35 -9.64 16.72
N VAL A 161 15.67 -9.57 16.62
CA VAL A 161 16.43 -8.34 16.83
C VAL A 161 16.37 -7.49 15.57
N ILE A 162 16.10 -6.19 15.71
CA ILE A 162 16.12 -5.24 14.62
C ILE A 162 17.59 -4.95 14.26
N PRO A 163 18.00 -5.13 13.00
CA PRO A 163 19.36 -4.84 12.59
C PRO A 163 19.75 -3.38 12.87
N PRO A 164 20.95 -3.08 13.40
CA PRO A 164 21.39 -1.70 13.64
C PRO A 164 21.32 -0.82 12.39
N ALA A 165 21.59 -1.40 11.21
CA ALA A 165 21.48 -0.72 9.92
C ALA A 165 20.05 -0.23 9.59
N ALA A 166 19.02 -0.82 10.20
CA ALA A 166 17.63 -0.41 10.04
C ALA A 166 17.25 0.77 10.95
N LEU A 167 17.96 0.99 12.07
CA LEU A 167 17.60 1.99 13.08
C LEU A 167 18.07 3.40 12.69
N GLY A 168 19.27 3.52 12.12
CA GLY A 168 19.79 4.78 11.58
C GLY A 168 19.57 6.02 12.47
N LYS A 169 19.29 7.17 11.86
CA LYS A 169 18.83 8.39 12.54
C LYS A 169 17.33 8.63 12.34
N ALA A 170 16.57 7.57 12.02
CA ALA A 170 15.17 7.70 11.70
C ALA A 170 14.37 8.02 12.97
N ASP A 171 13.49 9.02 12.89
CA ASP A 171 12.50 9.37 13.90
C ASP A 171 11.26 8.44 13.85
N THR A 172 11.24 7.56 12.84
CA THR A 172 10.17 6.61 12.58
C THR A 172 10.72 5.22 12.29
N LEU A 173 9.94 4.22 12.67
CA LEU A 173 10.19 2.81 12.35
C LEU A 173 9.08 2.33 11.43
N GLU A 174 9.42 2.08 10.18
CA GLU A 174 8.54 1.40 9.24
C GLU A 174 8.84 -0.10 9.26
N ILE A 175 7.83 -0.91 9.59
CA ILE A 175 7.90 -2.36 9.53
C ILE A 175 7.05 -2.81 8.35
N ALA A 176 7.69 -3.43 7.36
CA ALA A 176 7.02 -4.00 6.21
C ALA A 176 6.98 -5.53 6.30
N PHE A 177 5.86 -6.08 5.83
CA PHE A 177 5.56 -7.51 5.80
C PHE A 177 5.28 -7.89 4.36
N ASP A 178 6.18 -8.65 3.75
CA ASP A 178 6.03 -9.15 2.38
C ASP A 178 5.55 -10.60 2.40
N TYR A 179 4.47 -10.86 1.68
CA TYR A 179 3.78 -12.15 1.65
C TYR A 179 4.01 -12.85 0.33
N LEU A 180 4.63 -14.03 0.38
CA LEU A 180 4.91 -14.81 -0.82
C LEU A 180 3.74 -15.73 -1.21
N ASP A 181 2.87 -16.04 -0.26
CA ASP A 181 1.87 -17.11 -0.38
C ASP A 181 0.42 -16.63 -0.11
N GLY A 182 0.15 -15.34 -0.37
CA GLY A 182 -1.15 -14.73 -0.08
C GLY A 182 -2.30 -15.41 -0.85
N ILE A 183 -3.37 -15.75 -0.13
CA ILE A 183 -4.52 -16.49 -0.66
C ILE A 183 -5.58 -15.51 -1.14
N PRO A 184 -6.02 -15.55 -2.42
CA PRO A 184 -7.08 -14.69 -2.90
C PRO A 184 -8.45 -15.15 -2.32
N PRO A 185 -9.39 -14.23 -2.04
CA PRO A 185 -10.69 -14.59 -1.50
C PRO A 185 -11.48 -15.46 -2.48
N THR A 186 -11.43 -15.13 -3.78
CA THR A 186 -11.99 -15.91 -4.89
C THR A 186 -10.97 -15.97 -6.05
N PRO A 187 -11.07 -16.93 -6.99
CA PRO A 187 -10.13 -17.03 -8.11
C PRO A 187 -10.03 -15.76 -8.99
N ALA A 188 -11.13 -15.00 -9.11
CA ALA A 188 -11.19 -13.77 -9.91
C ALA A 188 -10.85 -12.50 -9.12
N ALA A 189 -10.60 -12.60 -7.81
CA ALA A 189 -10.35 -11.43 -6.99
C ALA A 189 -8.97 -10.82 -7.26
N SER A 190 -8.92 -9.48 -7.26
CA SER A 190 -7.67 -8.73 -7.34
C SER A 190 -6.69 -9.11 -6.22
N ASN A 191 -5.40 -9.06 -6.51
CA ASN A 191 -4.35 -9.38 -5.55
C ASN A 191 -4.37 -8.48 -4.31
N ILE A 192 -4.92 -7.27 -4.39
CA ILE A 192 -5.12 -6.34 -3.26
C ILE A 192 -5.99 -6.93 -2.13
N TYR A 193 -6.76 -7.98 -2.41
CA TYR A 193 -7.60 -8.67 -1.44
C TYR A 193 -6.99 -9.98 -0.93
N LYS A 194 -5.80 -10.37 -1.40
CA LYS A 194 -5.09 -11.55 -0.88
C LYS A 194 -4.94 -11.43 0.63
N ARG A 195 -5.09 -12.54 1.33
CA ARG A 195 -4.89 -12.64 2.79
C ARG A 195 -3.82 -13.68 3.07
N SER A 196 -2.92 -13.33 3.99
CA SER A 196 -1.75 -14.16 4.30
C SER A 196 -1.68 -14.44 5.78
N ILE A 197 -1.80 -13.41 6.62
CA ILE A 197 -1.75 -13.55 8.07
C ILE A 197 -2.88 -12.79 8.76
N LYS A 198 -3.10 -13.12 10.02
CA LYS A 198 -3.68 -12.20 11.02
C LYS A 198 -2.56 -11.74 11.93
N LEU A 199 -2.47 -10.44 12.16
CA LEU A 199 -1.64 -9.86 13.23
C LEU A 199 -2.53 -9.68 14.46
N LEU A 200 -2.10 -10.23 15.61
CA LEU A 200 -2.88 -10.21 16.84
C LEU A 200 -2.35 -9.15 17.80
N TRP A 201 -1.04 -9.09 17.98
CA TRP A 201 -0.39 -8.03 18.74
C TRP A 201 1.07 -7.86 18.33
N PHE A 202 1.63 -6.73 18.73
CA PHE A 202 3.00 -6.32 18.46
C PHE A 202 3.59 -5.60 19.67
N ARG A 203 4.89 -5.79 19.91
CA ARG A 203 5.66 -5.12 20.94
C ARG A 203 7.11 -4.91 20.48
N LEU A 204 7.69 -3.78 20.85
CA LEU A 204 9.12 -3.49 20.74
C LEU A 204 9.71 -3.35 22.13
N ASP A 205 10.85 -3.96 22.37
CA ASP A 205 11.61 -3.85 23.60
C ASP A 205 13.01 -3.33 23.30
N ALA A 206 13.54 -2.50 24.19
CA ALA A 206 14.95 -2.13 24.15
C ALA A 206 15.82 -3.29 24.65
N ILE A 207 16.97 -3.50 24.02
CA ILE A 207 17.94 -4.55 24.37
C ILE A 207 19.35 -3.99 24.51
#